data_AF-A0A357BQZ6-F1
#
_entry.id   AF-A0A357BQZ6-F1
#
_cell.length_a   1.000
_cell.length_b   1.000
_cell.length_c   1.000
_cell.angle_alpha   90.00
_cell.angle_beta   90.00
_cell.angle_gamma   90.00
#
_symmetry.space_group_name_H-M   'P 1'
#
loop_
_entity.id
_entity.type
_entity.pdbx_description
1 polymer ?
#
loop_
_entity_poly.entity_id
_entity_poly.type
_entity_poly.pdbx_seq_one_letter_code
_entity_poly.pdbx_strand_id
1 'polypeptide(L)' 'MFYKLIIECGHMGAGNGFERVWFIKGEDPLEVLQKARRLPRVKRKETSLAVKMIQEISREEYITGMNSYSETAAYYR' A
#
# COMPACT_ATOMS: atom_id res chain seq x y z
N MET A 1 -12.10 10.18 -1.44
CA MET A 1 -11.03 10.43 -0.44
C MET A 1 -9.72 9.81 -0.89
N PHE A 2 -8.61 10.15 -0.22
CA PHE A 2 -7.28 9.60 -0.53
C PHE A 2 -6.76 8.84 0.69
N TYR A 3 -6.02 7.76 0.43
CA TYR A 3 -5.57 6.87 1.49
C TYR A 3 -4.11 6.48 1.29
N LYS A 4 -3.41 6.41 2.42
CA LYS A 4 -2.10 5.77 2.56
C LYS A 4 -2.32 4.39 3.16
N LEU A 5 -1.68 3.39 2.57
CA LEU A 5 -1.73 2.01 3.04
C LEU A 5 -0.32 1.51 3.33
N ILE A 6 -0.17 0.71 4.38
CA ILE A 6 1.03 -0.08 4.64
C ILE A 6 0.65 -1.55 4.51
N ILE A 7 1.32 -2.26 3.61
CA ILE A 7 0.97 -3.64 3.26
C ILE A 7 2.20 -4.53 3.33
N GLU A 8 2.06 -5.66 4.01
CA GLU A 8 3.08 -6.70 4.04
C GLU A 8 3.10 -7.48 2.72
N CYS A 9 4.23 -7.45 2.05
CA CYS A 9 4.48 -8.05 0.75
C CYS A 9 5.59 -9.12 0.87
N GLY A 10 5.37 -10.28 0.24
CA GLY A 10 6.40 -11.32 0.01
C GLY A 10 7.16 -11.86 1.23
N HIS A 11 7.94 -12.93 1.02
CA HIS A 11 8.85 -13.46 2.04
C HIS A 11 10.29 -13.08 1.68
N MET A 12 11.02 -12.51 2.65
CA MET A 12 12.45 -12.22 2.54
C MET A 12 13.32 -13.29 3.23
N GLY A 13 12.72 -14.40 3.68
CA GLY A 13 13.37 -15.46 4.47
C GLY A 13 13.22 -15.26 5.99
N ALA A 14 13.46 -16.32 6.77
CA ALA A 14 13.41 -16.33 8.24
C ALA A 14 12.14 -15.72 8.88
N GLY A 15 10.97 -15.89 8.24
CA GLY A 15 9.71 -15.33 8.74
C GLY A 15 9.53 -13.83 8.49
N ASN A 16 10.51 -13.15 7.89
CA ASN A 16 10.43 -11.73 7.59
C ASN A 16 9.66 -11.46 6.29
N GLY A 17 8.80 -10.45 6.31
CA GLY A 17 8.17 -9.85 5.13
C GLY A 17 8.74 -8.46 4.89
N PHE A 18 8.60 -7.94 3.67
CA PHE A 18 8.89 -6.53 3.42
C PHE A 18 7.57 -5.76 3.36
N GLU A 19 7.54 -4.58 3.96
CA GLU A 19 6.35 -3.73 3.91
C GLU A 19 6.49 -2.75 2.74
N ARG A 20 5.36 -2.42 2.11
CA ARG A 20 5.30 -1.43 1.03
C ARG A 20 4.19 -0.45 1.31
N VAL A 21 4.49 0.84 1.07
CA VAL A 21 3.48 1.89 1.12
C VAL A 21 2.79 1.99 -0.24
N TRP A 22 1.47 2.13 -0.20
CA TRP A 22 0.65 2.39 -1.38
C TRP A 22 -0.23 3.61 -1.14
N PHE A 23 -0.49 4.36 -2.20
CA PHE A 23 -1.41 5.49 -2.20
C PHE A 23 -2.59 5.15 -3.11
N ILE A 24 -3.81 5.20 -2.58
CA ILE A 24 -5.02 4.80 -3.31
C ILE A 24 -6.12 5.85 -3.12
N LYS A 25 -6.86 6.11 -4.20
CA LYS A 25 -8.13 6.85 -4.15
C LYS A 25 -9.30 5.88 -3.95
N GLY A 26 -10.20 6.20 -3.04
CA GLY A 26 -11.42 5.43 -2.78
C GLY A 26 -12.54 6.30 -2.19
N GLU A 27 -13.74 5.74 -2.16
CA GLU A 27 -14.93 6.36 -1.57
C GLU A 27 -14.91 6.20 -0.05
N ASP A 28 -14.51 5.03 0.44
CA ASP A 28 -14.45 4.70 1.86
C ASP A 28 -13.31 3.69 2.20
N PRO A 29 -12.95 3.53 3.48
CA PRO A 29 -11.87 2.63 3.89
C PRO A 29 -12.12 1.14 3.56
N LEU A 30 -13.37 0.68 3.51
CA LEU A 30 -13.72 -0.71 3.20
C LEU A 30 -13.50 -0.99 1.72
N GLU A 31 -13.90 -0.08 0.84
CA GLU A 31 -13.60 -0.14 -0.61
C GLU A 31 -12.08 -0.18 -0.85
N VAL A 32 -11.34 0.67 -0.13
CA VAL A 32 -9.88 0.73 -0.19
C VAL A 32 -9.23 -0.57 0.29
N LEU A 33 -9.75 -1.18 1.35
CA LEU A 33 -9.29 -2.49 1.83
C LEU A 33 -9.49 -3.57 0.76
N GLN A 34 -10.63 -3.59 0.07
CA GLN A 34 -10.88 -4.54 -1.01
C GLN A 34 -9.91 -4.37 -2.19
N LYS A 35 -9.63 -3.11 -2.56
CA LYS A 35 -8.61 -2.78 -3.58
C LYS A 35 -7.22 -3.24 -3.15
N ALA A 36 -6.86 -3.01 -1.88
CA ALA A 36 -5.56 -3.37 -1.32
C ALA A 36 -5.24 -4.87 -1.44
N ARG A 37 -6.25 -5.74 -1.24
CA ARG A 37 -6.11 -7.20 -1.38
C ARG A 37 -5.75 -7.65 -2.79
N ARG A 38 -6.08 -6.84 -3.80
CA ARG A 38 -5.80 -7.14 -5.21
C ARG A 38 -4.41 -6.69 -5.65
N LEU A 39 -3.69 -5.92 -4.82
CA LEU A 39 -2.36 -5.44 -5.13
C LEU A 39 -1.36 -6.59 -5.33
N PRO A 40 -0.33 -6.39 -6.16
CA PRO A 40 0.67 -7.41 -6.42
C PRO A 40 1.48 -7.72 -5.16
N ARG A 41 1.88 -8.99 -5.01
CA ARG A 41 2.77 -9.49 -3.94
C ARG A 41 2.25 -9.38 -2.49
N VAL A 42 1.01 -8.94 -2.30
CA VAL A 42 0.33 -8.94 -0.99
C VAL A 42 0.18 -10.37 -0.48
N LYS A 43 0.63 -10.62 0.75
CA LYS A 43 0.45 -11.92 1.41
C LYS A 43 -1.02 -12.18 1.72
N ARG A 44 -1.39 -13.47 1.82
CA ARG A 44 -2.67 -13.91 2.39
C ARG A 44 -3.86 -13.09 1.87
N LYS A 45 -4.00 -12.91 0.55
CA LYS A 45 -5.04 -12.05 -0.06
C LYS A 45 -6.47 -12.35 0.39
N GLU A 46 -6.69 -13.53 0.93
CA GLU A 46 -7.96 -14.03 1.46
C GLU A 46 -8.27 -13.49 2.85
N THR A 47 -7.24 -13.19 3.64
CA THR A 47 -7.36 -12.64 5.00
C THR A 47 -6.75 -11.24 5.00
N SER A 48 -7.55 -10.22 5.31
CA SER A 48 -7.13 -8.80 5.32
C SER A 48 -5.91 -8.48 6.22
N LEU A 49 -5.33 -9.48 6.88
CA LEU A 49 -4.18 -9.46 7.77
C LEU A 49 -2.90 -8.90 7.15
N ALA A 50 -2.76 -8.90 5.83
CA ALA A 50 -1.59 -8.30 5.18
C ALA A 50 -1.65 -6.76 5.14
N VAL A 51 -2.85 -6.17 5.31
CA VAL A 51 -3.00 -4.73 5.39
C VAL A 51 -2.80 -4.30 6.84
N LYS A 52 -1.66 -3.65 7.11
CA LYS A 52 -1.26 -3.21 8.45
C LYS A 52 -1.93 -1.91 8.84
N MET A 53 -2.18 -1.05 7.85
CA MET A 53 -2.73 0.29 8.06
C MET A 53 -3.50 0.76 6.83
N ILE A 54 -4.64 1.42 7.07
CA ILE A 54 -5.35 2.27 6.12
C ILE A 54 -5.57 3.59 6.83
N GLN A 55 -4.98 4.65 6.29
CA GLN A 55 -5.10 5.99 6.85
C GLN A 55 -5.60 6.93 5.77
N GLU A 56 -6.66 7.67 6.07
CA GLU A 56 -7.10 8.77 5.21
C GLU A 56 -6.08 9.90 5.26
N ILE A 57 -5.78 10.47 4.10
CA ILE A 57 -4.80 11.54 3.92
C ILE A 57 -5.38 12.65 3.06
N SER A 58 -4.74 13.82 3.12
CA SER A 58 -5.04 14.94 2.23
C SER A 58 -4.67 14.64 0.77
N ARG A 59 -5.18 15.46 -0.16
CA ARG A 59 -4.84 15.36 -1.58
C ARG A 59 -3.37 15.70 -1.82
N GLU A 60 -2.84 16.66 -1.08
CA GLU A 60 -1.45 17.12 -1.16
C GLU A 60 -0.50 15.99 -0.74
N GLU A 61 -0.80 15.29 0.36
CA GLU A 61 -0.04 14.11 0.81
C GLU A 61 -0.10 12.98 -0.21
N TYR A 62 -1.25 12.76 -0.86
CA TYR A 62 -1.39 11.75 -1.91
C TYR A 62 -0.49 12.04 -3.12
N ILE A 63 -0.52 13.28 -3.62
CA ILE A 63 0.29 13.69 -4.77
C ILE A 63 1.78 13.60 -4.43
N THR A 64 2.17 14.12 -3.26
CA THR A 64 3.56 14.09 -2.79
C THR A 64 4.04 12.66 -2.64
N GLY A 65 3.26 11.80 -1.97
CA GLY A 65 3.57 10.39 -1.77
C GLY A 65 3.73 9.62 -3.07
N MET A 66 2.84 9.85 -4.05
CA MET A 66 2.95 9.23 -5.38
C MET A 66 4.21 9.67 -6.12
N ASN A 67 4.56 10.96 -6.08
CA ASN A 67 5.74 11.49 -6.77
C ASN A 67 7.03 10.93 -6.14
N SER A 68 7.16 10.96 -4.82
CA SER A 68 8.35 10.44 -4.13
C SER A 68 8.54 8.94 -4.35
N TYR A 69 7.46 8.15 -4.42
CA TYR A 69 7.54 6.72 -4.76
C TYR A 69 7.91 6.47 -6.22
N SER A 70 7.47 7.33 -7.14
CA SER A 70 7.84 7.22 -8.55
C SER A 70 9.31 7.56 -8.78
N GLU A 71 9.86 8.56 -8.09
CA GLU A 71 11.27 8.93 -8.15
C GLU A 71 12.18 7.84 -7.58
N THR A 72 11.81 7.25 -6.43
CA THR A 72 12.57 6.11 -5.88
C THR A 72 12.53 4.90 -6.81
N ALA A 73 11.39 4.60 -7.45
CA ALA A 73 11.30 3.52 -8.42
C ALA A 73 12.11 3.79 -9.71
N ALA A 74 12.27 5.05 -10.10
CA ALA A 74 13.07 5.45 -11.26
C ALA A 74 14.59 5.45 -10.97
N TYR A 75 15.01 5.78 -9.73
CA TYR A 75 16.42 5.84 -9.35
C TYR A 75 17.11 4.47 -9.26
N TYR A 76 16.37 3.40 -8.96
CA TYR A 76 16.88 2.02 -8.90
C TYR A 76 16.67 1.23 -10.21
N ARG A 77 16.37 1.92 -11.32
CA ARG A 77 16.21 1.32 -12.66
C ARG A 77 17.44 1.60 -13.51
#